data_AF-A0A0D9NPI9-F1
#
_entry.id   AF-A0A0D9NPI9-F1
#
_cell.length_a   1.000
_cell.length_b   1.000
_cell.length_c   1.000
_cell.angle_alpha   90.00
_cell.angle_beta   90.00
_cell.angle_gamma   90.00
#
_symmetry.space_group_name_H-M   'P 1'
#
loop_
_entity.id
_entity.type
_entity.pdbx_description
1 polymer ?
#
loop_
_entity_poly.entity_id
_entity_poly.type
_entity_poly.pdbx_seq_one_letter_code
_entity_poly.pdbx_strand_id
1 'polypeptide(L)' 'MMKATLDAAEDVLKENIPLRRIGRDEDVAGSAIFLASKAGAYLNGALIRVDGGASLVAKI' A
#
# COMPACT_ATOMS: atom_id res chain seq x y z
N MET A 1 -4.17 5.13 9.38
CA MET A 1 -3.94 5.29 10.84
C MET A 1 -3.56 6.73 11.11
N MET A 2 -3.73 7.22 12.34
CA MET A 2 -3.22 8.54 12.73
C MET A 2 -1.70 8.50 12.83
N LYS A 3 -1.03 9.63 12.53
CA LYS A 3 0.44 9.76 12.57
C LYS A 3 1.04 9.26 13.90
N ALA A 4 0.44 9.65 15.02
CA ALA A 4 0.91 9.24 16.35
C ALA A 4 0.92 7.71 16.55
N THR A 5 -0.03 6.99 15.95
CA THR A 5 -0.09 5.52 16.01
C THR A 5 1.00 4.88 15.14
N LEU A 6 1.28 5.48 13.98
CA LEU A 6 2.36 5.02 13.10
C LEU A 6 3.71 5.20 13.75
N ASP A 7 3.97 6.37 14.33
CA ASP A 7 5.24 6.67 15.01
C ASP A 7 5.47 5.71 16.20
N ALA A 8 4.41 5.35 16.94
CA ALA A 8 4.52 4.46 18.10
C ALA A 8 4.68 2.96 17.74
N ALA A 9 4.25 2.55 16.55
CA ALA A 9 4.23 1.14 16.14
C ALA A 9 5.04 0.87 14.87
N GLU A 10 5.92 1.81 14.48
CA GLU A 10 6.56 1.82 13.17
C GLU A 10 7.36 0.54 12.89
N ASP A 11 8.19 0.12 13.84
CA ASP A 11 9.05 -1.05 13.69
C ASP A 11 8.24 -2.35 13.55
N VAL A 12 7.22 -2.53 14.40
CA VAL A 12 6.32 -3.68 14.37
C VAL A 12 5.54 -3.75 13.05
N LEU A 13 5.06 -2.61 12.56
CA LEU A 13 4.36 -2.54 11.29
C LEU A 13 5.28 -2.87 10.11
N LYS A 14 6.50 -2.32 10.10
CA LYS A 14 7.50 -2.62 9.06
C LYS A 14 7.85 -4.10 9.00
N GLU A 15 7.89 -4.80 10.14
CA GLU A 15 8.18 -6.23 10.16
C GLU A 15 7.14 -7.09 9.43
N ASN A 16 5.88 -6.66 9.47
CA ASN A 16 4.76 -7.37 8.87
C ASN A 16 4.46 -6.94 7.41
N ILE A 17 5.19 -5.95 6.89
CA ILE A 17 5.11 -5.50 5.49
C ILE A 17 6.30 -6.07 4.72
N PRO A 18 6.11 -6.87 3.66
CA PRO A 18 7.21 -7.39 2.83
C PRO A 18 8.20 -6.34 2.35
N LEU A 19 7.72 -5.14 1.97
CA LEU A 19 8.58 -4.02 1.56
C LEU A 19 9.29 -3.30 2.73
N ARG A 20 9.09 -3.74 3.98
CA ARG A 20 9.76 -3.24 5.20
C ARG A 20 9.66 -1.73 5.42
N ARG A 21 8.57 -1.11 4.95
CA ARG A 21 8.29 0.31 5.13
C ARG A 21 6.79 0.58 5.18
N ILE A 22 6.41 1.66 5.84
CA ILE A 22 5.06 2.24 5.72
C ILE A 22 4.89 2.81 4.31
N GLY A 23 3.68 2.69 3.78
CA GLY A 23 3.29 3.33 2.53
C GLY A 23 3.42 4.85 2.62
N ARG A 24 3.80 5.47 1.51
CA ARG A 24 3.85 6.92 1.36
C ARG A 24 2.72 7.39 0.45
N ASP A 25 2.44 8.68 0.46
CA ASP A 25 1.40 9.27 -0.37
C ASP A 25 1.61 8.97 -1.86
N GLU A 26 2.87 8.87 -2.30
CA GLU A 26 3.22 8.57 -3.69
C GLU A 26 2.86 7.15 -4.12
N ASP A 27 2.77 6.18 -3.19
CA ASP A 27 2.44 4.79 -3.53
C ASP A 27 1.00 4.67 -4.05
N VAL A 28 0.07 5.39 -3.40
CA VAL A 28 -1.33 5.43 -3.83
C VAL A 28 -1.52 6.36 -5.02
N ALA A 29 -0.80 7.49 -5.06
CA ALA A 29 -0.87 8.43 -6.16
C ALA A 29 -0.39 7.80 -7.48
N GLY A 30 0.73 7.07 -7.45
CA GLY A 30 1.24 6.35 -8.61
C GLY A 30 0.25 5.31 -9.14
N SER A 31 -0.39 4.56 -8.24
CA SER A 31 -1.44 3.60 -8.61
C SER A 31 -2.66 4.29 -9.23
N ALA A 32 -3.11 5.41 -8.66
CA ALA A 32 -4.22 6.19 -9.21
C ALA A 32 -3.89 6.75 -10.60
N ILE A 33 -2.67 7.27 -10.79
CA ILE A 33 -2.20 7.76 -12.09
C ILE A 33 -2.17 6.64 -13.12
N PHE A 34 -1.65 5.45 -12.76
CA PHE A 34 -1.66 4.29 -13.64
C PHE A 34 -3.08 3.95 -14.09
N LEU A 35 -4.02 3.83 -13.15
CA LEU A 35 -5.43 3.51 -13.40
C LEU A 35 -6.13 4.57 -14.25
N ALA A 36 -5.85 5.85 -14.05
CA ALA A 36 -6.43 6.94 -14.82
C ALA A 36 -5.78 7.13 -16.21
N SER A 37 -4.58 6.58 -16.41
CA SER A 37 -3.84 6.70 -17.67
C SER A 37 -4.28 5.67 -18.72
N LYS A 38 -3.75 5.82 -19.94
CA LYS A 38 -3.90 4.81 -21.01
C LYS A 38 -3.32 3.45 -20.62
N ALA A 39 -2.36 3.38 -19.69
CA ALA A 39 -1.77 2.12 -19.26
C ALA A 39 -2.77 1.22 -18.50
N GLY A 40 -3.77 1.82 -17.85
CA GLY A 40 -4.85 1.12 -17.16
C GLY A 40 -6.07 0.80 -18.02
N ALA A 41 -6.08 1.11 -19.32
CA ALA A 41 -7.30 1.19 -20.13
C ALA A 41 -8.11 -0.12 -20.25
N TYR A 42 -7.49 -1.28 -20.03
CA TYR A 42 -8.16 -2.58 -20.05
C TYR A 42 -8.43 -3.16 -18.65
N LEU A 43 -7.99 -2.48 -17.59
CA LEU A 43 -8.13 -2.94 -16.23
C LEU A 43 -9.45 -2.40 -15.63
N ASN A 44 -10.39 -3.30 -15.37
CA ASN A 44 -11.68 -2.97 -14.77
C ASN A 44 -12.17 -4.09 -13.85
N GLY A 45 -12.99 -3.75 -12.85
CA GLY A 45 -13.63 -4.71 -11.94
C GLY A 45 -12.67 -5.42 -10.97
N ALA A 46 -11.40 -5.02 -10.93
CA ALA A 46 -10.38 -5.63 -10.08
C ALA A 46 -10.06 -4.76 -8.86
N LEU A 47 -9.79 -5.43 -7.72
CA LEU A 47 -9.25 -4.79 -6.52
C LEU A 47 -7.72 -4.75 -6.61
N ILE A 48 -7.14 -3.56 -6.74
CA ILE A 48 -5.69 -3.37 -6.76
C ILE A 48 -5.21 -2.98 -5.36
N ARG A 49 -4.50 -3.88 -4.69
CA ARG A 49 -3.95 -3.65 -3.35
C ARG A 49 -2.68 -2.81 -3.43
N VAL A 50 -2.63 -1.74 -2.63
CA VAL A 50 -1.47 -0.84 -2.49
C VAL A 50 -1.05 -0.82 -1.03
N ASP A 51 -0.46 -1.91 -0.56
CA ASP A 51 -0.16 -2.15 0.87
C ASP A 51 1.23 -2.75 1.12
N GLY A 52 2.10 -2.72 0.11
CA GLY A 52 3.44 -3.29 0.19
C GLY A 52 3.48 -4.81 0.42
N GLY A 53 2.37 -5.51 0.12
CA GLY A 53 2.23 -6.95 0.26
C GLY A 53 1.75 -7.42 1.64
N ALA A 54 1.40 -6.49 2.53
CA ALA A 54 0.96 -6.81 3.89
C ALA A 54 -0.22 -7.80 3.89
N SER A 55 -1.23 -7.59 3.04
CA SER A 55 -2.42 -8.47 2.98
C SER A 55 -2.13 -9.92 2.60
N LEU A 56 -0.96 -10.24 2.03
CA LEU A 56 -0.61 -11.59 1.59
C LEU A 56 0.13 -12.40 2.66
N VAL A 57 0.73 -11.72 3.65
CA VAL A 57 1.62 -12.36 4.63
C VAL A 57 1.29 -12.01 6.07
N ALA A 58 0.54 -10.94 6.32
CA ALA A 58 0.20 -10.50 7.66
C ALA A 58 -0.63 -11.58 8.35
N LYS A 59 -0.15 -12.05 9.51
CA LYS A 59 -0.74 -13.13 10.30
C LYS A 59 -1.80 -12.62 11.30
N ILE A 60 -2.52 -11.56 10.93
CA ILE A 60 -3.57 -10.94 11.75
C ILE A 60 -4.90 -11.62 11.46
#